data_AF-A0A327JM42-F1
#
_entry.id   AF-A0A327JM42-F1
#
_cell.length_a   1.000
_cell.length_b   1.000
_cell.length_c   1.000
_cell.angle_alpha   90.00
_cell.angle_beta   90.00
_cell.angle_gamma   90.00
#
_symmetry.space_group_name_H-M   'P 1'
#
loop_
_entity.id
_entity.type
_entity.pdbx_description
1 polymer ?
#
loop_
_entity_poly.entity_id
_entity_poly.type
_entity_poly.pdbx_seq_one_letter_code
_entity_poly.pdbx_strand_id
1 'polypeptide(L)' 'MLGLAGILVGLALLIGLAYRGWSVLLLAPLAALVAAAFASEPLLAHWTQTFMGSASRFLMQFFPIFLLGALFGKL' A
#
# COMPACT_ATOMS: atom_id res chain seq x y z
N MET A 1 -15.00 -16.15 5.97
CA MET A 1 -13.95 -16.31 7.01
C MET A 1 -12.53 -16.23 6.46
N LEU A 2 -12.25 -16.77 5.27
CA LEU A 2 -10.93 -16.71 4.61
C LEU A 2 -10.40 -15.28 4.37
N GLY A 3 -11.26 -14.31 4.02
CA GLY A 3 -10.85 -12.91 3.84
C GLY A 3 -10.28 -12.25 5.11
N LEU A 4 -10.85 -12.54 6.29
CA LEU A 4 -10.32 -12.02 7.57
C LEU A 4 -8.94 -12.60 7.87
N ALA A 5 -8.75 -13.91 7.60
CA ALA A 5 -7.43 -14.53 7.71
C ALA A 5 -6.43 -13.89 6.74
N GLY A 6 -6.85 -13.59 5.50
CA GLY A 6 -6.04 -12.85 4.52
C GLY A 6 -5.59 -11.48 5.00
N ILE A 7 -6.49 -10.72 5.63
CA ILE A 7 -6.17 -9.42 6.22
C ILE A 7 -5.14 -9.58 7.36
N LEU A 8 -5.32 -10.55 8.26
CA LEU A 8 -4.36 -10.79 9.35
C LEU A 8 -2.97 -11.17 8.82
N VAL A 9 -2.92 -12.03 7.80
CA VAL A 9 -1.66 -12.42 7.15
C VAL A 9 -1.00 -11.23 6.46
N GLY A 10 -1.77 -10.45 5.68
CA GLY A 10 -1.28 -9.25 5.02
C GLY A 10 -0.76 -8.21 6.00
N LEU A 11 -1.47 -8.00 7.11
CA LEU A 11 -1.07 -7.07 8.17
C LEU A 11 0.20 -7.53 8.88
N ALA A 12 0.29 -8.82 9.26
CA ALA A 12 1.48 -9.37 9.90
C ALA A 12 2.72 -9.24 9.00
N LEU A 13 2.56 -9.49 7.69
CA LEU A 13 3.62 -9.33 6.69
C LEU A 13 4.06 -7.86 6.56
N LEU A 14 3.09 -6.94 6.49
CA LEU A 14 3.35 -5.50 6.41
C LEU A 14 4.12 -5.03 7.66
N ILE A 15 3.64 -5.36 8.85
CA ILE A 15 4.27 -4.98 10.12
C ILE A 15 5.68 -5.56 10.22
N GLY A 16 5.84 -6.86 9.96
CA GLY A 16 7.14 -7.53 10.05
C GLY A 16 8.20 -6.96 9.12
N LEU A 17 7.83 -6.65 7.87
CA LEU A 17 8.74 -6.04 6.90
C LEU A 17 8.98 -4.55 7.18
N ALA A 18 7.98 -3.81 7.67
CA ALA A 18 8.16 -2.42 8.07
C ALA A 18 9.18 -2.27 9.20
N TYR A 19 9.16 -3.16 10.20
CA TYR A 19 10.18 -3.20 11.25
C TYR A 19 11.59 -3.52 10.73
N ARG A 20 11.69 -4.17 9.56
CA ARG A 20 12.96 -4.45 8.88
C ARG A 20 13.45 -3.27 8.03
N GLY A 21 12.81 -2.10 8.13
CA GLY A 21 13.21 -0.86 7.45
C GLY A 21 12.73 -0.75 5.99
N TRP A 22 11.84 -1.64 5.55
CA TRP A 22 11.27 -1.56 4.21
C TRP A 22 10.21 -0.44 4.14
N SER A 23 10.10 0.21 2.98
CA SER A 23 9.12 1.29 2.79
C SER A 23 7.69 0.75 2.88
N VAL A 24 6.93 1.26 3.83
CA VAL A 24 5.49 0.94 4.01
C VAL A 24 4.70 1.25 2.74
N LEU A 25 5.11 2.29 1.99
CA LEU A 25 4.46 2.68 0.75
C LEU A 25 4.50 1.57 -0.31
N LEU A 26 5.62 0.82 -0.38
CA LEU A 26 5.77 -0.34 -1.28
C LEU A 26 5.15 -1.61 -0.72
N LEU A 27 5.13 -1.77 0.60
CA LEU A 27 4.56 -2.96 1.25
C LEU A 27 3.04 -2.96 1.30
N ALA A 28 2.41 -1.78 1.41
CA ALA A 28 0.96 -1.63 1.44
C ALA A 28 0.24 -2.31 0.25
N PRO A 29 0.63 -2.10 -1.03
CA PRO A 29 -0.01 -2.79 -2.14
C PRO A 29 0.22 -4.30 -2.13
N LEU A 30 1.41 -4.75 -1.72
CA LEU A 30 1.69 -6.19 -1.55
C LEU A 30 0.76 -6.82 -0.51
N ALA A 31 0.61 -6.19 0.66
CA ALA A 31 -0.28 -6.67 1.71
C ALA A 31 -1.76 -6.68 1.26
N ALA A 32 -2.19 -5.68 0.50
CA ALA A 32 -3.53 -5.62 -0.07
C ALA A 32 -3.78 -6.76 -1.08
N LEU A 33 -2.80 -7.08 -1.92
CA LEU A 33 -2.89 -8.22 -2.86
C LEU A 33 -2.96 -9.55 -2.13
N VAL A 34 -2.19 -9.72 -1.04
CA VAL A 34 -2.25 -10.92 -0.19
C VAL A 34 -3.65 -11.07 0.41
N ALA A 35 -4.24 -10.00 0.93
CA ALA A 35 -5.60 -10.03 1.47
C ALA A 35 -6.64 -10.38 0.38
N ALA A 36 -6.56 -9.75 -0.80
CA ALA A 36 -7.47 -10.01 -1.92
C ALA A 36 -7.37 -11.44 -2.44
N ALA A 37 -6.16 -12.02 -2.50
CA ALA A 37 -5.94 -13.39 -2.91
C ALA A 37 -6.65 -14.40 -1.98
N PHE A 38 -6.56 -14.18 -0.66
CA PHE A 38 -7.25 -15.00 0.34
C PHE A 38 -8.76 -14.78 0.36
N ALA A 39 -9.23 -13.60 -0.04
CA ALA A 39 -10.64 -13.29 -0.20
C ALA A 39 -11.23 -13.85 -1.52
N SER A 40 -10.42 -14.47 -2.38
CA SER A 40 -10.80 -14.89 -3.74
C SER A 40 -11.38 -13.76 -4.60
N GLU A 41 -10.92 -12.53 -4.35
CA GLU A 41 -11.37 -11.34 -5.07
C GLU A 41 -10.42 -11.00 -6.24
N PRO A 42 -10.90 -10.24 -7.24
CA PRO A 42 -10.06 -9.87 -8.38
C PRO A 42 -8.85 -9.02 -7.93
N LEU A 43 -7.65 -9.59 -8.05
CA LEU A 43 -6.40 -8.93 -7.64
C LEU A 43 -6.15 -7.63 -8.41
N LEU A 44 -6.41 -7.65 -9.73
CA LEU A 44 -6.21 -6.48 -10.59
C LEU A 44 -7.13 -5.32 -10.22
N ALA A 45 -8.38 -5.62 -9.81
CA ALA A 45 -9.31 -4.60 -9.34
C ALA A 45 -8.81 -3.98 -8.03
N HIS A 46 -8.34 -4.78 -7.09
CA HIS A 46 -7.76 -4.29 -5.83
C HIS A 46 -6.49 -3.46 -6.04
N TRP A 47 -5.66 -3.83 -7.00
CA TRP A 47 -4.49 -3.04 -7.37
C TRP A 47 -4.87 -1.68 -7.97
N THR A 48 -5.75 -1.68 -8.96
CA THR A 48 -6.04 -0.48 -9.77
C THR A 48 -7.12 0.43 -9.17
N GLN A 49 -8.18 -0.13 -8.61
CA GLN A 49 -9.30 0.65 -8.12
C GLN A 49 -9.12 1.02 -6.65
N THR A 50 -8.68 0.08 -5.82
CA THR A 50 -8.52 0.32 -4.37
C THR A 50 -7.19 0.99 -4.06
N PHE A 51 -6.07 0.35 -4.45
CA PHE A 51 -4.75 0.88 -4.12
C PHE A 51 -4.39 2.11 -4.96
N MET A 52 -4.41 2.06 -6.29
CA MET A 52 -4.06 3.25 -7.09
C MET A 52 -5.05 4.41 -6.88
N GLY A 53 -6.33 4.11 -6.62
CA GLY A 53 -7.32 5.12 -6.24
C GLY A 53 -6.98 5.86 -4.94
N SER A 54 -6.59 5.13 -3.89
CA SER A 54 -6.16 5.74 -2.63
C SER A 54 -4.79 6.42 -2.73
N ALA A 55 -3.84 5.81 -3.45
CA ALA A 55 -2.50 6.37 -3.68
C ALA A 55 -2.56 7.68 -4.47
N SER A 56 -3.39 7.77 -5.50
CA SER A 56 -3.58 9.00 -6.28
C SER A 56 -4.21 10.11 -5.43
N ARG A 57 -5.18 9.79 -4.57
CA ARG A 57 -5.77 10.75 -3.62
C ARG A 57 -4.75 11.27 -2.62
N PHE A 58 -3.92 10.39 -2.06
CA PHE A 58 -2.82 10.78 -1.19
C PHE A 58 -1.83 11.69 -1.93
N LEU A 59 -1.42 11.31 -3.15
CA LEU A 59 -0.51 12.12 -3.94
C LEU A 59 -1.12 13.51 -4.24
N MET A 60 -2.40 13.58 -4.60
CA MET A 60 -3.11 14.84 -4.84
C MET A 60 -3.13 15.75 -3.60
N GLN A 61 -3.41 15.17 -2.43
CA GLN A 61 -3.50 15.94 -1.18
C GLN A 61 -2.14 16.48 -0.72
N PHE A 62 -1.08 15.70 -0.90
CA PHE A 62 0.28 16.04 -0.44
C PHE A 62 1.19 16.54 -1.57
N PHE A 63 0.64 16.78 -2.76
CA PHE A 63 1.39 17.16 -3.95
C PHE A 63 2.33 18.36 -3.70
N PRO A 64 1.91 19.45 -3.04
CA PRO A 64 2.81 20.58 -2.77
C PRO A 64 4.04 20.19 -1.94
N ILE A 65 3.88 19.31 -0.96
CA ILE A 65 4.97 18.84 -0.11
C ILE A 65 5.91 17.93 -0.92
N PHE A 66 5.37 17.03 -1.73
CA PHE A 66 6.16 16.21 -2.66
C PHE A 66 6.95 17.07 -3.65
N LEU A 67 6.34 18.13 -4.19
CA LEU A 67 6.98 19.05 -5.12
C LEU A 67 8.13 19.82 -4.46
N LEU A 68 7.90 20.37 -3.26
CA LEU A 68 8.95 21.03 -2.48
C LEU A 68 10.09 20.06 -2.14
N GLY A 69 9.77 18.83 -1.71
CA GLY A 69 10.77 17.79 -1.44
C GLY A 69 11.58 17.38 -2.68
N ALA A 70 10.94 17.27 -3.85
CA ALA A 70 11.62 16.95 -5.10
C ALA A 70 12.52 18.09 -5.58
N LEU A 71 12.12 19.35 -5.36
CA LEU A 71 12.87 20.53 -5.78
C LEU A 71 14.08 20.81 -4.87
N PHE A 72 13.92 20.62 -3.55
CA PHE A 72 14.91 21.03 -2.55
C PHE A 72 15.61 19.87 -1.82
N GLY A 73 15.22 18.61 -2.02
CA GLY A 73 15.74 17.45 -1.30
C GLY A 73 17.18 17.02 -1.63
N LYS A 74 17.89 17.75 -2.50
CA LYS A 74 19.31 17.53 -2.84
C LYS A 74 20.23 18.59 -2.22
N LEU A 75 20.09 18.86 -0.93
CA LEU A 75 21.07 19.60 -0.14
C LEU A 75 21.87 18.63 0.73
#